data_AF-A0A0H3KYD4-F1
#
_entry.id   AF-A0A0H3KYD4-F1
#
_cell.length_a   1.000
_cell.length_b   1.000
_cell.length_c   1.000
_cell.angle_alpha   90.00
_cell.angle_beta   90.00
_cell.angle_gamma   90.00
#
_symmetry.space_group_name_H-M   'P 1'
#
loop_
_entity.id
_entity.type
_entity.pdbx_description
1 polymer ?
#
loop_
_entity_poly.entity_id
_entity_poly.type
_entity_poly.pdbx_seq_one_letter_code
_entity_poly.pdbx_strand_id
1 'polypeptide(L)'
;MAVFLLTIFLLLLAASVLFLAAGWRQRETHTAARDNLNTHFYRQRLAEMTLDEEQGVIADRAVMEQELQQTLLSDIPPASDAHSHRSRRWVLLPGLIVLVIVSLASYLKTGGLTQLSGWLQVQEAYPALRAQLMDPHARPLTQEQLSGLQLGLRSQLQTEPDNLSGWAMLGRLGMVLNNATGARQAFEHALQLAPNNFALQQDYAEVLTRSGDPQDNRQAGLLLKDLLKQHPQDIRTLSLLAYNAFEQQQYSQAIDSWQTLLQVLPADDPRREGIARSIEQAKTDAGQQSSQLTVEVTLSPQAEKMLPPGGVMYISVTDGVSPVPVAVKRVSPGHFPVSLTLDDSNAMLQDRRLSTQKQIQVRVRIARNGRANPEPGDWFGASAIVPWDGHQHIDVAIDKQQP
;
A
#
# COMPACT_ATOMS: atom_id res chain seq x y z
N MET A 1 -0.53 -29.97 -6.28
CA MET A 1 -0.93 -30.07 -7.70
C MET A 1 -1.70 -31.35 -8.03
N ALA A 2 -1.12 -32.55 -7.85
CA ALA A 2 -1.79 -33.81 -8.18
C ALA A 2 -3.14 -34.03 -7.44
N VAL A 3 -3.17 -33.73 -6.14
CA VAL A 3 -4.40 -33.88 -5.32
C VAL A 3 -5.53 -32.97 -5.80
N PHE A 4 -5.22 -31.73 -6.18
CA PHE A 4 -6.21 -30.76 -6.66
C PHE A 4 -6.84 -31.17 -8.00
N LEU A 5 -6.01 -31.65 -8.93
CA LEU A 5 -6.49 -32.18 -10.22
C LEU A 5 -7.34 -33.45 -10.03
N LEU A 6 -6.93 -34.32 -9.11
CA LEU A 6 -7.65 -35.54 -8.78
C LEU A 6 -9.01 -35.25 -8.12
N THR A 7 -9.10 -34.21 -7.29
CA THR A 7 -10.37 -33.75 -6.71
C THR A 7 -11.31 -33.16 -7.76
N ILE A 8 -10.82 -32.37 -8.72
CA ILE A 8 -11.65 -31.83 -9.81
C ILE A 8 -12.17 -32.98 -10.69
N PHE A 9 -11.32 -33.93 -11.03
CA PHE A 9 -11.70 -35.11 -11.81
C PHE A 9 -12.77 -35.95 -11.10
N LEU A 10 -12.62 -36.20 -9.79
CA LEU A 10 -13.61 -36.93 -8.99
C LEU A 10 -14.96 -36.20 -8.90
N LEU A 11 -14.94 -34.87 -8.72
CA LEU A 11 -16.17 -34.07 -8.68
C LEU A 11 -16.90 -34.08 -10.02
N LEU A 12 -16.16 -33.98 -11.13
CA LEU A 12 -16.71 -34.08 -12.49
C LEU A 12 -17.32 -35.46 -12.77
N LEU A 13 -16.64 -36.52 -12.34
CA LEU A 13 -17.12 -37.89 -12.47
C LEU A 13 -18.38 -38.11 -11.63
N ALA A 14 -18.39 -37.66 -10.37
CA ALA A 14 -19.54 -37.76 -9.48
C ALA A 14 -20.75 -36.98 -10.00
N ALA A 15 -20.55 -35.75 -10.50
CA ALA A 15 -21.60 -34.95 -11.12
C ALA A 15 -22.18 -35.66 -12.36
N SER A 16 -21.32 -36.23 -13.21
CA SER A 16 -21.75 -36.98 -14.41
C SER A 16 -22.58 -38.22 -14.07
N VAL A 17 -22.17 -38.96 -13.02
CA VAL A 17 -22.89 -40.15 -12.54
C VAL A 17 -24.25 -39.78 -11.97
N LEU A 18 -24.33 -38.77 -11.09
CA LEU A 18 -25.59 -38.29 -10.52
C LEU A 18 -26.56 -37.79 -11.59
N PHE A 19 -26.03 -37.13 -12.61
CA PHE A 19 -26.80 -36.60 -13.73
C PHE A 19 -27.38 -37.69 -14.64
N LEU A 20 -26.61 -38.74 -14.92
CA LEU A 20 -27.08 -39.92 -15.65
C LEU A 20 -28.12 -40.71 -14.84
N ALA A 21 -27.91 -40.86 -13.53
CA ALA A 21 -28.84 -41.54 -12.63
C ALA A 21 -30.19 -40.81 -12.50
N ALA A 22 -30.18 -39.48 -12.42
CA ALA A 22 -31.42 -38.67 -12.41
C ALA A 22 -32.24 -38.85 -13.71
N GLY A 23 -31.57 -39.03 -14.85
CA GLY A 23 -32.20 -39.33 -16.13
C GLY A 23 -32.69 -40.78 -16.32
N TRP A 24 -32.46 -41.66 -15.35
CA TRP A 24 -32.91 -43.06 -15.34
C TRP A 24 -34.18 -43.30 -14.54
N ARG A 25 -34.67 -42.33 -13.75
CA ARG A 25 -35.97 -42.44 -13.08
C ARG A 25 -37.10 -42.39 -14.13
N GLN A 26 -37.57 -43.57 -14.54
CA GLN A 26 -38.71 -43.76 -15.43
C GLN A 26 -39.96 -43.10 -14.85
N ARG A 27 -40.61 -42.26 -15.65
CA ARG A 27 -42.06 -41.99 -15.56
C ARG A 27 -42.78 -43.22 -16.12
N GLU A 28 -42.86 -44.29 -15.35
CA GLU A 28 -43.81 -45.34 -15.68
C GLU A 28 -45.23 -44.85 -15.34
N THR A 29 -46.03 -44.73 -16.41
CA THR A 29 -47.43 -45.16 -16.52
C THR A 29 -48.50 -44.43 -15.70
N HIS A 30 -48.77 -43.16 -16.02
CA HIS A 30 -50.10 -42.60 -15.75
C HIS A 30 -51.22 -43.22 -16.61
N THR A 31 -50.91 -43.73 -17.81
CA THR A 31 -51.90 -44.34 -18.73
C THR A 31 -52.21 -45.79 -18.34
N ALA A 32 -51.20 -46.66 -18.21
CA ALA A 32 -51.44 -48.06 -17.86
C ALA A 32 -52.04 -48.27 -16.46
N ALA A 33 -51.79 -47.34 -15.52
CA ALA A 33 -52.43 -47.34 -14.21
C ALA A 33 -53.92 -46.96 -14.28
N ARG A 34 -54.30 -46.05 -15.19
CA ARG A 34 -55.71 -45.61 -15.38
C ARG A 34 -56.55 -46.67 -16.10
N ASP A 35 -56.02 -47.28 -17.15
CA ASP A 35 -56.74 -48.31 -17.90
C ASP A 35 -57.04 -49.54 -17.03
N ASN A 36 -56.10 -49.92 -16.17
CA ASN A 36 -56.32 -50.97 -15.15
C ASN A 36 -57.42 -50.57 -14.15
N LEU A 37 -57.45 -49.31 -13.72
CA LEU A 37 -58.43 -48.79 -12.76
C LEU A 37 -59.85 -48.77 -13.34
N ASN A 38 -60.00 -48.33 -14.59
CA ASN A 38 -61.28 -48.31 -15.30
C ASN A 38 -61.81 -49.74 -15.53
N THR A 39 -60.92 -50.67 -15.88
CA THR A 39 -61.28 -52.10 -16.02
C THR A 39 -61.73 -52.71 -14.69
N HIS A 40 -61.09 -52.32 -13.58
CA HIS A 40 -61.47 -52.78 -12.26
C HIS A 40 -62.87 -52.30 -11.86
N PHE A 41 -63.18 -51.00 -12.03
CA PHE A 41 -64.51 -50.46 -11.71
C PHE A 41 -65.62 -51.07 -12.56
N TYR A 42 -65.38 -51.31 -13.84
CA TYR A 42 -66.34 -51.99 -14.71
C TYR A 42 -66.70 -53.39 -14.19
N ARG A 43 -65.69 -54.19 -13.82
CA ARG A 43 -65.91 -55.54 -13.27
C ARG A 43 -66.61 -55.52 -11.93
N GLN A 44 -66.28 -54.56 -11.07
CA GLN A 44 -66.96 -54.39 -9.79
C GLN A 44 -68.44 -54.07 -10.00
N ARG A 45 -68.77 -53.17 -10.93
CA ARG A 45 -70.16 -52.77 -11.18
C ARG A 45 -71.02 -53.89 -11.76
N LEU A 46 -70.45 -54.75 -12.61
CA LEU A 46 -71.11 -55.97 -13.09
C LEU A 46 -71.44 -56.94 -11.94
N ALA A 47 -70.53 -57.09 -10.97
CA ALA A 47 -70.77 -57.95 -9.81
C ALA A 47 -71.83 -57.38 -8.85
N GLU A 48 -71.89 -56.05 -8.69
CA GLU A 48 -72.97 -55.40 -7.94
C GLU A 48 -74.33 -55.60 -8.64
N MET A 49 -74.40 -55.44 -9.96
CA MET A 49 -75.63 -55.66 -10.74
C MET A 49 -76.15 -57.10 -10.63
N THR A 50 -75.26 -58.11 -10.57
CA THR A 50 -75.68 -59.51 -10.34
C THR A 50 -76.35 -59.71 -8.98
N LEU A 51 -75.85 -59.05 -7.94
CA LEU A 51 -76.44 -59.12 -6.59
C LEU A 51 -77.79 -58.40 -6.53
N ASP A 52 -77.90 -57.25 -7.20
CA ASP A 52 -79.13 -56.45 -7.25
C ASP A 52 -80.24 -57.14 -8.06
N GLU A 53 -79.88 -57.92 -9.09
CA GLU A 53 -80.81 -58.78 -9.86
C GLU A 53 -81.35 -59.93 -8.99
N GLU A 54 -80.49 -60.61 -8.23
CA GLU A 54 -80.89 -61.66 -7.29
C GLU A 54 -81.83 -61.14 -6.17
N GLN A 55 -81.67 -59.87 -5.79
CA GLN A 55 -82.52 -59.19 -4.79
C GLN A 55 -83.80 -58.57 -5.40
N GLY A 56 -84.01 -58.68 -6.72
CA GLY A 56 -85.17 -58.15 -7.42
C GLY A 56 -85.20 -56.61 -7.50
N VAL A 57 -84.06 -55.96 -7.29
CA VAL A 57 -83.90 -54.49 -7.35
C VAL A 57 -83.79 -54.01 -8.80
N ILE A 58 -83.26 -54.85 -9.69
CA ILE A 58 -83.11 -54.57 -11.12
C ILE A 58 -84.08 -55.45 -11.91
N ALA A 59 -84.89 -54.83 -12.77
CA ALA A 59 -85.87 -55.53 -13.61
C ALA A 59 -85.32 -55.93 -15.00
N ASP A 60 -84.31 -55.21 -15.50
CA ASP A 60 -83.71 -55.45 -16.82
C ASP A 60 -82.20 -55.17 -16.81
N ARG A 61 -81.43 -56.22 -16.59
CA ARG A 61 -79.97 -56.15 -16.53
C ARG A 61 -79.33 -55.87 -17.90
N ALA A 62 -79.93 -56.35 -18.98
CA ALA A 62 -79.34 -56.24 -20.31
C ALA A 62 -79.22 -54.77 -20.75
N VAL A 63 -80.24 -53.96 -20.44
CA VAL A 63 -80.23 -52.51 -20.71
C VAL A 63 -79.14 -51.80 -19.91
N MET A 64 -79.00 -52.15 -18.63
CA MET A 64 -78.04 -51.52 -17.73
C MET A 64 -76.59 -51.87 -18.05
N GLU A 65 -76.32 -53.10 -18.50
CA GLU A 65 -75.00 -53.50 -19.02
C GLU A 65 -74.64 -52.73 -20.30
N GLN A 66 -75.62 -52.49 -21.18
CA GLN A 66 -75.41 -51.75 -22.42
C GLN A 66 -75.04 -50.27 -22.14
N GLU A 67 -75.72 -49.61 -21.19
CA GLU A 67 -75.39 -48.24 -20.77
C GLU A 67 -73.99 -48.17 -20.12
N LEU A 68 -73.62 -49.18 -19.33
CA LEU A 68 -72.30 -49.24 -18.69
C LEU A 68 -71.17 -49.40 -19.74
N GLN A 69 -71.39 -50.24 -20.75
CA GLN A 69 -70.45 -50.39 -21.87
C GLN A 69 -70.31 -49.09 -22.67
N GLN A 70 -71.43 -48.41 -22.94
CA GLN A 70 -71.43 -47.14 -23.67
C GLN A 70 -70.73 -46.03 -22.87
N THR A 71 -70.91 -46.00 -21.55
CA THR A 71 -70.20 -45.08 -20.65
C THR A 71 -68.71 -45.37 -20.65
N LEU A 72 -68.30 -46.63 -20.53
CA LEU A 72 -66.89 -47.02 -20.55
C LEU A 72 -66.21 -46.62 -21.88
N LEU A 73 -66.88 -46.85 -23.01
CA LEU A 73 -66.39 -46.45 -24.34
C LEU A 73 -66.27 -44.93 -24.49
N SER A 74 -67.17 -44.17 -23.87
CA SER A 74 -67.18 -42.69 -23.91
C SER A 74 -66.11 -42.08 -23.00
N ASP A 75 -65.73 -42.78 -21.93
CA ASP A 75 -64.76 -42.33 -20.93
C ASP A 75 -63.32 -42.74 -21.25
N ILE A 76 -63.10 -43.45 -22.36
CA ILE A 76 -61.78 -43.66 -22.95
C ILE A 76 -61.44 -42.40 -23.77
N PRO A 77 -60.50 -41.55 -23.31
CA PRO A 77 -60.13 -40.37 -24.09
C PRO A 77 -59.62 -40.83 -25.47
N PRO A 78 -59.94 -40.10 -26.56
CA PRO A 78 -59.39 -40.39 -27.88
C PRO A 78 -57.88 -40.48 -27.73
N ALA A 79 -57.26 -41.50 -28.34
CA ALA A 79 -55.83 -41.75 -28.28
C ALA A 79 -55.09 -40.46 -28.63
N SER A 80 -54.80 -39.68 -27.60
CA SER A 80 -54.02 -38.48 -27.73
C SER A 80 -52.66 -39.05 -28.02
N ASP A 81 -52.15 -38.83 -29.23
CA ASP A 81 -50.78 -39.12 -29.59
C ASP A 81 -49.91 -38.44 -28.54
N ALA A 82 -49.62 -39.18 -27.47
CA ALA A 82 -48.70 -38.78 -26.45
C ALA A 82 -47.38 -38.86 -27.17
N HIS A 83 -47.02 -37.76 -27.84
CA HIS A 83 -45.66 -37.49 -28.22
C HIS A 83 -44.88 -37.49 -26.92
N SER A 84 -44.42 -38.67 -26.52
CA SER A 84 -43.40 -38.82 -25.52
C SER A 84 -42.23 -38.07 -26.11
N HIS A 85 -42.04 -36.82 -25.70
CA HIS A 85 -40.76 -36.18 -25.84
C HIS A 85 -39.82 -36.99 -24.96
N ARG A 86 -39.34 -38.11 -25.50
CA ARG A 86 -38.22 -38.89 -24.98
C ARG A 86 -37.12 -37.85 -24.85
N SER A 87 -36.90 -37.35 -23.63
CA SER A 87 -35.93 -36.28 -23.39
C SER A 87 -34.60 -36.83 -23.87
N ARG A 88 -34.23 -36.41 -25.08
CA ARG A 88 -33.15 -37.04 -25.82
C ARG A 88 -31.93 -36.65 -25.03
N ARG A 89 -31.30 -37.63 -24.37
CA ARG A 89 -30.10 -37.45 -23.51
C ARG A 89 -28.98 -36.65 -24.18
N TRP A 90 -29.06 -36.48 -25.49
CA TRP A 90 -28.27 -35.55 -26.32
C TRP A 90 -28.38 -34.08 -25.91
N VAL A 91 -29.43 -33.63 -25.22
CA VAL A 91 -29.54 -32.27 -24.66
C VAL A 91 -28.52 -32.04 -23.54
N LEU A 92 -28.00 -33.10 -22.93
CA LEU A 92 -27.04 -33.05 -21.82
C LEU A 92 -25.58 -32.95 -22.30
N LEU A 93 -25.30 -33.39 -23.53
CA LEU A 93 -23.99 -33.31 -24.16
C LEU A 93 -23.41 -31.89 -24.24
N PRO A 94 -24.16 -30.85 -24.68
CA PRO A 94 -23.63 -29.49 -24.71
C PRO A 94 -23.28 -28.98 -23.30
N GLY A 95 -24.05 -29.34 -22.27
CA GLY A 95 -23.73 -28.98 -20.88
C GLY A 95 -22.42 -29.61 -20.40
N LEU A 96 -22.21 -30.90 -20.68
CA LEU A 96 -20.96 -31.60 -20.35
C LEU A 96 -19.76 -31.01 -21.10
N ILE A 97 -19.91 -30.71 -22.39
CA ILE A 97 -18.87 -30.09 -23.22
C ILE A 97 -18.50 -28.71 -22.66
N VAL A 98 -19.49 -27.87 -22.35
CA VAL A 98 -19.25 -26.55 -21.75
C VAL A 98 -18.50 -26.68 -20.42
N LEU A 99 -18.89 -27.61 -19.56
CA LEU A 99 -18.26 -27.79 -18.26
C LEU A 99 -16.82 -28.33 -18.38
N VAL A 100 -16.51 -29.20 -19.34
CA VAL A 100 -15.13 -29.62 -19.66
C VAL A 100 -14.32 -28.44 -20.18
N ILE A 101 -14.86 -27.66 -21.12
CA ILE A 101 -14.17 -26.48 -21.68
C ILE A 101 -13.88 -25.45 -20.60
N VAL A 102 -14.85 -25.13 -19.74
CA VAL A 102 -14.67 -24.16 -18.65
C VAL A 102 -13.64 -24.65 -17.65
N SER A 103 -13.67 -25.94 -17.30
CA SER A 103 -12.68 -26.54 -16.40
C SER A 103 -11.27 -26.50 -16.99
N LEU A 104 -11.13 -26.84 -18.27
CA LEU A 104 -9.85 -26.80 -18.98
C LEU A 104 -9.33 -25.36 -19.12
N ALA A 105 -10.20 -24.42 -19.50
CA ALA A 105 -9.84 -23.00 -19.59
C ALA A 105 -9.43 -22.43 -18.23
N SER A 106 -10.14 -22.79 -17.16
CA SER A 106 -9.76 -22.44 -15.79
C SER A 106 -8.40 -23.02 -15.45
N TYR A 107 -8.15 -24.29 -15.73
CA TYR A 107 -6.86 -24.93 -15.48
C TYR A 107 -5.71 -24.31 -16.28
N LEU A 108 -5.90 -24.01 -17.56
CA LEU A 108 -4.87 -23.34 -18.36
C LEU A 108 -4.56 -21.93 -17.81
N LYS A 109 -5.55 -21.25 -17.25
CA LYS A 109 -5.39 -19.92 -16.65
C LYS A 109 -4.77 -19.96 -15.25
N THR A 110 -5.07 -20.96 -14.42
CA THR A 110 -4.64 -21.03 -13.00
C THR A 110 -3.57 -22.08 -12.71
N GLY A 111 -3.31 -23.01 -13.63
CA GLY A 111 -2.53 -24.22 -13.44
C GLY A 111 -1.01 -24.02 -13.44
N GLY A 112 -0.53 -22.78 -13.48
CA GLY A 112 0.89 -22.50 -13.32
C GLY A 112 1.76 -22.81 -14.55
N LEU A 113 1.17 -23.20 -15.69
CA LEU A 113 1.93 -23.67 -16.86
C LEU A 113 2.89 -22.60 -17.40
N THR A 114 2.45 -21.34 -17.41
CA THR A 114 3.29 -20.21 -17.84
C THR A 114 4.40 -19.91 -16.84
N GLN A 115 4.16 -20.06 -15.54
CA GLN A 115 5.19 -19.95 -14.50
C GLN A 115 6.20 -21.09 -14.58
N LEU A 116 5.76 -22.31 -14.90
CA LEU A 116 6.64 -23.46 -15.06
C LEU A 116 7.54 -23.30 -16.29
N SER A 117 6.98 -22.90 -17.44
CA SER A 117 7.78 -22.63 -18.64
C SER A 117 8.76 -21.48 -18.42
N GLY A 118 8.35 -20.42 -17.73
CA GLY A 118 9.23 -19.31 -17.37
C GLY A 118 10.36 -19.74 -16.42
N TRP A 119 10.06 -20.55 -15.42
CA TRP A 119 11.07 -21.09 -14.49
C TRP A 119 12.09 -21.99 -15.20
N LEU A 120 11.63 -22.87 -16.11
CA LEU A 120 12.50 -23.72 -16.93
C LEU A 120 13.43 -22.86 -17.81
N GLN A 121 12.88 -21.86 -18.49
CA GLN A 121 13.67 -20.94 -19.32
C GLN A 121 14.72 -20.19 -18.49
N VAL A 122 14.38 -19.79 -17.27
CA VAL A 122 15.32 -19.14 -16.34
C VAL A 122 16.42 -20.11 -15.88
N GLN A 123 16.09 -21.38 -15.61
CA GLN A 123 17.11 -22.38 -15.26
C GLN A 123 18.12 -22.59 -16.39
N GLU A 124 17.67 -22.64 -17.64
CA GLU A 124 18.55 -22.76 -18.80
C GLU A 124 19.42 -21.51 -19.01
N ALA A 125 18.86 -20.31 -18.81
CA ALA A 125 19.58 -19.05 -18.97
C ALA A 125 20.52 -18.71 -17.80
N TYR A 126 20.28 -19.26 -16.62
CA TYR A 126 20.97 -18.90 -15.37
C TYR A 126 22.51 -18.95 -15.46
N PRO A 127 23.15 -20.02 -15.99
CA PRO A 127 24.61 -20.08 -16.08
C PRO A 127 25.20 -18.97 -16.96
N ALA A 128 24.54 -18.63 -18.06
CA ALA A 128 24.96 -17.56 -18.96
C ALA A 128 24.80 -16.18 -18.30
N LEU A 129 23.69 -15.93 -17.61
CA LEU A 129 23.46 -14.68 -16.87
C LEU A 129 24.49 -14.50 -15.74
N ARG A 130 24.80 -15.58 -15.01
CA ARG A 130 25.83 -15.57 -13.97
C ARG A 130 27.21 -15.30 -14.56
N ALA A 131 27.57 -15.93 -15.68
CA ALA A 131 28.85 -15.69 -16.35
C ALA A 131 28.97 -14.23 -16.83
N GLN A 132 27.91 -13.69 -17.43
CA GLN A 132 27.86 -12.29 -17.88
C GLN A 132 28.06 -11.31 -16.72
N LEU A 133 27.49 -11.60 -15.54
CA LEU A 133 27.65 -10.73 -14.37
C LEU A 133 29.07 -10.74 -13.80
N MET A 134 29.79 -11.85 -13.97
CA MET A 134 31.17 -11.99 -13.48
C MET A 134 32.21 -11.45 -14.48
N ASP A 135 31.79 -11.06 -15.69
CA ASP A 135 32.64 -10.47 -16.71
C ASP A 135 32.61 -8.92 -16.60
N PRO A 136 33.73 -8.26 -16.22
CA PRO A 136 33.80 -6.81 -16.12
C PRO A 136 33.59 -6.07 -17.44
N HIS A 137 33.77 -6.74 -18.58
CA HIS A 137 33.65 -6.16 -19.92
C HIS A 137 32.29 -6.44 -20.57
N ALA A 138 31.44 -7.25 -19.93
CA ALA A 138 30.12 -7.55 -20.44
C ALA A 138 29.17 -6.35 -20.36
N ARG A 139 28.13 -6.39 -21.18
CA ARG A 139 27.04 -5.40 -21.12
C ARG A 139 26.30 -5.54 -19.78
N PRO A 140 25.89 -4.43 -19.14
CA PRO A 140 25.07 -4.48 -17.93
C PRO A 140 23.80 -5.30 -18.15
N LEU A 141 23.43 -6.11 -17.15
CA LEU A 141 22.19 -6.88 -17.18
C LEU A 141 20.98 -5.95 -17.10
N THR A 142 19.94 -6.26 -17.86
CA THR A 142 18.65 -5.58 -17.75
C THR A 142 17.93 -5.98 -16.46
N GLN A 143 16.93 -5.20 -16.03
CA GLN A 143 16.12 -5.51 -14.85
C GLN A 143 15.45 -6.90 -14.95
N GLU A 144 14.97 -7.26 -16.14
CA GLU A 144 14.39 -8.58 -16.42
C GLU A 144 15.43 -9.70 -16.24
N GLN A 145 16.63 -9.51 -16.79
CA GLN A 145 17.73 -10.46 -16.63
C GLN A 145 18.18 -10.60 -15.17
N LEU A 146 18.22 -9.51 -14.42
CA LEU A 146 18.52 -9.54 -12.98
C LEU A 146 17.44 -10.30 -12.20
N SER A 147 16.17 -10.12 -12.54
CA SER A 147 15.07 -10.87 -11.91
C SER A 147 15.14 -12.37 -12.21
N GLY A 148 15.46 -12.73 -13.46
CA GLY A 148 15.72 -14.12 -13.86
C GLY A 148 16.93 -14.70 -13.13
N LEU A 149 18.02 -13.95 -13.03
CA LEU A 149 19.21 -14.35 -12.27
C LEU A 149 18.88 -14.59 -10.79
N GLN A 150 18.09 -13.69 -10.16
CA GLN A 150 17.65 -13.86 -8.77
C GLN A 150 16.84 -15.15 -8.60
N LEU A 151 15.91 -15.43 -9.52
CA LEU A 151 15.08 -16.64 -9.47
C LEU A 151 15.91 -17.92 -9.68
N GLY A 152 16.83 -17.92 -10.63
CA GLY A 152 17.75 -19.03 -10.88
C GLY A 152 18.67 -19.29 -9.69
N LEU A 153 19.27 -18.23 -9.13
CA LEU A 153 20.14 -18.32 -7.95
C LEU A 153 19.36 -18.86 -6.74
N ARG A 154 18.15 -18.35 -6.49
CA ARG A 154 17.30 -18.86 -5.41
C ARG A 154 16.98 -20.34 -5.58
N SER A 155 16.76 -20.80 -6.81
CA SER A 155 16.49 -22.21 -7.10
C SER A 155 17.72 -23.08 -6.81
N GLN A 156 18.92 -22.63 -7.21
CA GLN A 156 20.18 -23.34 -6.91
C GLN A 156 20.44 -23.42 -5.40
N LEU A 157 20.17 -22.35 -4.66
CA LEU A 157 20.38 -22.29 -3.21
C LEU A 157 19.45 -23.23 -2.41
N GLN A 158 18.37 -23.74 -3.02
CA GLN A 158 17.57 -24.80 -2.39
C GLN A 158 18.32 -26.13 -2.31
N THR A 159 19.20 -26.40 -3.27
CA THR A 159 20.04 -27.61 -3.30
C THR A 159 21.42 -27.38 -2.69
N GLU A 160 21.87 -26.13 -2.61
CA GLU A 160 23.14 -25.71 -2.02
C GLU A 160 22.94 -24.71 -0.86
N PRO A 161 22.31 -25.13 0.26
CA PRO A 161 21.95 -24.21 1.35
C PRO A 161 23.16 -23.62 2.08
N ASP A 162 24.33 -24.27 2.03
CA ASP A 162 25.54 -23.80 2.71
C ASP A 162 26.39 -22.84 1.84
N ASN A 163 25.91 -22.45 0.66
CA ASN A 163 26.62 -21.57 -0.24
C ASN A 163 26.53 -20.09 0.21
N LEU A 164 27.42 -19.69 1.12
CA LEU A 164 27.50 -18.34 1.68
C LEU A 164 27.54 -17.25 0.61
N SER A 165 28.39 -17.41 -0.41
CA SER A 165 28.56 -16.41 -1.47
C SER A 165 27.30 -16.24 -2.30
N GLY A 166 26.56 -17.32 -2.55
CA GLY A 166 25.27 -17.30 -3.22
C GLY A 166 24.20 -16.58 -2.40
N TRP A 167 24.12 -16.81 -1.09
CA TRP A 167 23.18 -16.09 -0.22
C TRP A 167 23.48 -14.59 -0.14
N ALA A 168 24.75 -14.22 0.01
CA ALA A 168 25.16 -12.82 -0.01
C ALA A 168 24.82 -12.13 -1.34
N MET A 169 25.03 -12.84 -2.46
CA MET A 169 24.69 -12.37 -3.79
C MET A 169 23.17 -12.21 -3.96
N LEU A 170 22.38 -13.17 -3.48
CA LEU A 170 20.92 -13.11 -3.50
C LEU A 170 20.40 -11.90 -2.71
N GLY A 171 21.03 -11.60 -1.57
CA GLY A 171 20.75 -10.42 -0.76
C GLY A 171 20.98 -9.12 -1.53
N ARG A 172 22.16 -8.97 -2.14
CA ARG A 172 22.52 -7.79 -2.94
C ARG A 172 21.63 -7.62 -4.17
N LEU A 173 21.30 -8.72 -4.86
CA LEU A 173 20.33 -8.70 -5.97
C LEU A 173 18.96 -8.24 -5.49
N GLY A 174 18.51 -8.72 -4.32
CA GLY A 174 17.28 -8.26 -3.70
C GLY A 174 17.27 -6.74 -3.47
N MET A 175 18.39 -6.16 -3.02
CA MET A 175 18.54 -4.71 -2.85
C MET A 175 18.44 -3.95 -4.17
N VAL A 176 19.13 -4.40 -5.22
CA VAL A 176 19.07 -3.78 -6.56
C VAL A 176 17.67 -3.84 -7.15
N LEU A 177 16.96 -4.95 -6.92
CA LEU A 177 15.59 -5.18 -7.41
C LEU A 177 14.51 -4.57 -6.49
N ASN A 178 14.91 -3.80 -5.47
CA ASN A 178 14.03 -3.20 -4.46
C ASN A 178 13.12 -4.22 -3.75
N ASN A 179 13.58 -5.46 -3.63
CA ASN A 179 12.94 -6.55 -2.89
C ASN A 179 13.59 -6.68 -1.50
N ALA A 180 13.25 -5.74 -0.62
CA ALA A 180 13.81 -5.67 0.74
C ALA A 180 13.56 -6.95 1.54
N THR A 181 12.36 -7.53 1.44
CA THR A 181 12.00 -8.77 2.15
C THR A 181 12.89 -9.94 1.73
N GLY A 182 13.07 -10.14 0.42
CA GLY A 182 13.94 -11.19 -0.09
C GLY A 182 15.40 -10.95 0.24
N ALA A 183 15.85 -9.68 0.21
CA ALA A 183 17.20 -9.31 0.60
C ALA A 183 17.46 -9.64 2.08
N ARG A 184 16.54 -9.24 2.98
CA ARG A 184 16.62 -9.50 4.42
C ARG A 184 16.78 -10.99 4.71
N GLN A 185 15.91 -11.82 4.13
CA GLN A 185 15.96 -13.28 4.31
C GLN A 185 17.28 -13.88 3.82
N ALA A 186 17.77 -13.43 2.66
CA ALA A 186 19.02 -13.94 2.11
C ALA A 186 20.23 -13.57 2.98
N PHE A 187 20.31 -12.34 3.49
CA PHE A 187 21.38 -11.95 4.39
C PHE A 187 21.26 -12.58 5.78
N GLU A 188 20.05 -12.84 6.28
CA GLU A 188 19.85 -13.61 7.51
C GLU A 188 20.43 -15.02 7.38
N HIS A 189 20.13 -15.71 6.28
CA HIS A 189 20.76 -17.01 5.99
C HIS A 189 22.29 -16.89 5.86
N ALA A 190 22.79 -15.88 5.17
CA ALA A 190 24.24 -15.66 5.05
C ALA A 190 24.92 -15.43 6.42
N LEU A 191 24.27 -14.68 7.33
CA LEU A 191 24.75 -14.43 8.69
C LEU A 191 24.61 -15.65 9.61
N GLN A 192 23.68 -16.57 9.35
CA GLN A 192 23.67 -17.87 10.05
C GLN A 192 24.93 -18.68 9.73
N LEU A 193 25.39 -18.64 8.47
CA LEU A 193 26.60 -19.34 8.02
C LEU A 193 27.88 -18.62 8.46
N ALA A 194 27.90 -17.30 8.49
CA ALA A 194 29.06 -16.49 8.85
C ALA A 194 28.69 -15.29 9.75
N PRO A 195 28.36 -15.52 11.04
CA PRO A 195 27.78 -14.50 11.92
C PRO A 195 28.70 -13.31 12.21
N ASN A 196 30.02 -13.52 12.14
CA ASN A 196 31.04 -12.50 12.42
C ASN A 196 31.60 -11.83 11.16
N ASN A 197 30.98 -12.06 9.99
CA ASN A 197 31.43 -11.44 8.76
C ASN A 197 30.98 -9.97 8.71
N PHE A 198 31.94 -9.06 8.92
CA PHE A 198 31.70 -7.61 8.95
C PHE A 198 30.95 -7.09 7.71
N ALA A 199 31.35 -7.52 6.51
CA ALA A 199 30.73 -7.06 5.27
C ALA A 199 29.26 -7.51 5.15
N LEU A 200 28.94 -8.73 5.61
CA LEU A 200 27.55 -9.21 5.63
C LEU A 200 26.71 -8.53 6.70
N GLN A 201 27.29 -8.23 7.86
CA GLN A 201 26.62 -7.46 8.89
C GLN A 201 26.31 -6.04 8.40
N GLN A 202 27.23 -5.39 7.67
CA GLN A 202 26.99 -4.11 7.03
C GLN A 202 25.89 -4.19 5.96
N ASP A 203 25.95 -5.19 5.07
CA ASP A 203 24.94 -5.38 4.02
C ASP A 203 23.54 -5.63 4.62
N TYR A 204 23.46 -6.42 5.70
CA TYR A 204 22.22 -6.65 6.43
C TYR A 204 21.71 -5.38 7.12
N ALA A 205 22.60 -4.62 7.76
CA ALA A 205 22.24 -3.33 8.36
C ALA A 205 21.65 -2.37 7.31
N GLU A 206 22.23 -2.29 6.12
CA GLU A 206 21.73 -1.44 5.02
C GLU A 206 20.32 -1.84 4.55
N VAL A 207 20.01 -3.14 4.55
CA VAL A 207 18.65 -3.60 4.24
C VAL A 207 17.67 -3.14 5.33
N LEU A 208 18.06 -3.29 6.59
CA LEU A 208 17.23 -2.90 7.73
C LEU A 208 17.00 -1.38 7.78
N THR A 209 18.02 -0.55 7.46
CA THR A 209 17.87 0.92 7.46
C THR A 209 16.93 1.45 6.37
N ARG A 210 16.70 0.67 5.31
CA ARG A 210 15.75 1.00 4.23
C ARG A 210 14.36 0.41 4.45
N SER A 211 14.18 -0.36 5.52
CA SER A 211 12.90 -0.98 5.83
C SER A 211 11.89 0.08 6.28
N GLY A 212 10.63 -0.11 5.88
CA GLY A 212 9.52 0.69 6.38
C GLY A 212 9.11 0.31 7.81
N ASP A 213 9.66 -0.77 8.38
CA ASP A 213 9.39 -1.19 9.75
C ASP A 213 10.28 -0.43 10.76
N PRO A 214 9.69 0.30 11.73
CA PRO A 214 10.47 0.95 12.79
C PRO A 214 11.31 0.00 13.65
N GLN A 215 10.95 -1.28 13.77
CA GLN A 215 11.74 -2.27 14.50
C GLN A 215 13.04 -2.60 13.77
N ASP A 216 12.96 -2.81 12.45
CA ASP A 216 14.14 -3.05 11.60
C ASP A 216 15.10 -1.87 11.71
N ASN A 217 14.58 -0.64 11.65
CA ASN A 217 15.38 0.57 11.79
C ASN A 217 16.09 0.68 13.15
N ARG A 218 15.42 0.30 14.25
CA ARG A 218 16.06 0.24 15.57
C ARG A 218 17.15 -0.83 15.64
N GLN A 219 16.88 -2.01 15.09
CA GLN A 219 17.84 -3.11 15.05
C GLN A 219 19.07 -2.73 14.20
N ALA A 220 18.87 -2.06 13.07
CA ALA A 220 19.94 -1.52 12.25
C ALA A 220 20.84 -0.57 13.05
N GLY A 221 20.25 0.38 13.78
CA GLY A 221 21.00 1.31 14.62
C GLY A 221 21.87 0.63 15.69
N LEU A 222 21.37 -0.44 16.31
CA LEU A 222 22.15 -1.25 17.27
C LEU A 222 23.31 -1.99 16.59
N LEU A 223 23.05 -2.63 15.45
CA LEU A 223 24.05 -3.36 14.68
C LEU A 223 25.16 -2.43 14.17
N LEU A 224 24.79 -1.27 13.62
CA LEU A 224 25.73 -0.25 13.13
C LEU A 224 26.61 0.31 14.25
N LYS A 225 26.03 0.55 15.44
CA LYS A 225 26.81 0.94 16.64
C LYS A 225 27.83 -0.13 17.02
N ASP A 226 27.47 -1.41 16.92
CA ASP A 226 28.40 -2.50 17.23
C ASP A 226 29.53 -2.63 16.19
N LEU A 227 29.19 -2.49 14.91
CA LEU A 227 30.17 -2.44 13.82
C LEU A 227 31.19 -1.32 13.99
N LEU A 228 30.75 -0.13 14.43
CA LEU A 228 31.65 0.99 14.71
C LEU A 228 32.56 0.78 15.92
N LYS A 229 32.25 -0.13 16.85
CA LYS A 229 33.22 -0.48 17.91
C LYS A 229 34.42 -1.22 17.33
N GLN A 230 34.21 -2.01 16.28
CA GLN A 230 35.26 -2.77 15.60
C GLN A 230 36.03 -1.88 14.61
N HIS A 231 35.30 -1.06 13.85
CA HIS A 231 35.86 -0.15 12.85
C HIS A 231 35.31 1.29 13.02
N PRO A 232 35.87 2.09 13.96
CA PRO A 232 35.30 3.40 14.34
C PRO A 232 35.26 4.44 13.22
N GLN A 233 36.12 4.29 12.21
CA GLN A 233 36.26 5.21 11.09
C GLN A 233 35.72 4.63 9.78
N ASP A 234 34.92 3.56 9.83
CA ASP A 234 34.33 3.00 8.62
C ASP A 234 33.27 3.96 8.03
N ILE A 235 33.61 4.55 6.90
CA ILE A 235 32.82 5.59 6.22
C ILE A 235 31.39 5.11 5.91
N ARG A 236 31.24 3.86 5.46
CA ARG A 236 29.93 3.30 5.09
C ARG A 236 29.04 3.14 6.32
N THR A 237 29.57 2.60 7.40
CA THR A 237 28.85 2.38 8.66
C THR A 237 28.45 3.71 9.30
N LEU A 238 29.36 4.70 9.33
CA LEU A 238 29.05 6.06 9.80
C LEU A 238 27.92 6.69 8.99
N SER A 239 27.96 6.55 7.66
CA SER A 239 26.94 7.08 6.76
C SER A 239 25.57 6.42 6.99
N LEU A 240 25.54 5.10 7.12
CA LEU A 240 24.32 4.33 7.40
C LEU A 240 23.73 4.67 8.78
N LEU A 241 24.58 4.82 9.80
CA LEU A 241 24.14 5.15 11.15
C LEU A 241 23.54 6.55 11.20
N ALA A 242 24.19 7.53 10.57
CA ALA A 242 23.70 8.90 10.53
C ALA A 242 22.34 9.00 9.82
N TYR A 243 22.21 8.36 8.66
CA TYR A 243 20.95 8.30 7.91
C TYR A 243 19.84 7.63 8.73
N ASN A 244 20.11 6.45 9.30
CA ASN A 244 19.15 5.70 10.10
C ASN A 244 18.70 6.44 11.36
N ALA A 245 19.61 7.18 12.00
CA ALA A 245 19.29 8.03 13.15
C ALA A 245 18.42 9.23 12.75
N PHE A 246 18.71 9.86 11.61
CA PHE A 246 17.93 10.99 11.10
C PHE A 246 16.49 10.59 10.77
N GLU A 247 16.30 9.48 10.05
CA GLU A 247 14.96 8.94 9.72
C GLU A 247 14.15 8.59 10.98
N GLN A 248 14.84 8.20 12.07
CA GLN A 248 14.24 7.93 13.37
C GLN A 248 14.10 9.17 14.26
N GLN A 249 14.34 10.39 13.73
CA GLN A 249 14.30 11.66 14.45
C GLN A 249 15.28 11.75 15.63
N GLN A 250 16.31 10.91 15.64
CA GLN A 250 17.40 10.92 16.61
C GLN A 250 18.47 11.92 16.14
N TYR A 251 18.07 13.19 16.03
CA TYR A 251 18.87 14.22 15.37
C TYR A 251 20.24 14.44 16.00
N SER A 252 20.35 14.36 17.34
CA SER A 252 21.65 14.46 18.02
C SER A 252 22.63 13.38 17.55
N GLN A 253 22.17 12.12 17.51
CA GLN A 253 22.99 11.01 17.04
C GLN A 253 23.34 11.15 15.55
N ALA A 254 22.39 11.62 14.72
CA ALA A 254 22.65 11.87 13.30
C ALA A 254 23.76 12.91 13.12
N ILE A 255 23.67 14.03 13.84
CA ILE A 255 24.66 15.12 13.84
C ILE A 255 26.03 14.59 14.27
N ASP A 256 26.13 13.87 15.39
CA ASP A 256 27.41 13.32 15.89
C ASP A 256 28.07 12.38 14.87
N SER A 257 27.27 11.52 14.24
CA SER A 257 27.74 10.55 13.25
C SER A 257 28.23 11.25 11.97
N TRP A 258 27.50 12.27 11.49
CA TRP A 258 27.91 13.08 10.34
C TRP A 258 29.14 13.94 10.63
N GLN A 259 29.26 14.51 11.83
CA GLN A 259 30.45 15.25 12.24
C GLN A 259 31.69 14.35 12.25
N THR A 260 31.55 13.13 12.79
CA THR A 260 32.63 12.13 12.76
C THR A 260 32.99 11.77 11.31
N LEU A 261 31.98 11.55 10.46
CA LEU A 261 32.19 11.28 9.04
C LEU A 261 32.93 12.42 8.34
N LEU A 262 32.61 13.69 8.63
CA LEU A 262 33.35 14.84 8.11
C LEU A 262 34.80 14.89 8.57
N GLN A 263 35.15 14.34 9.73
CA GLN A 263 36.55 14.28 10.20
C GLN A 263 37.36 13.21 9.45
N VAL A 264 36.71 12.12 9.04
CA VAL A 264 37.37 10.98 8.37
C VAL A 264 37.49 11.20 6.85
N LEU A 265 36.56 11.94 6.24
CA LEU A 265 36.59 12.19 4.79
C LEU A 265 37.77 13.09 4.35
N PRO A 266 38.34 12.90 3.13
CA PRO A 266 39.33 13.80 2.53
C PRO A 266 38.80 15.22 2.27
N ALA A 267 39.66 16.25 2.36
CA ALA A 267 39.29 17.68 2.28
C ALA A 267 38.48 18.05 1.03
N ASP A 268 38.78 17.38 -0.07
CA ASP A 268 38.26 17.55 -1.41
C ASP A 268 37.07 16.62 -1.75
N ASP A 269 36.62 15.79 -0.80
CA ASP A 269 35.51 14.85 -1.06
C ASP A 269 34.19 15.62 -1.28
N PRO A 270 33.53 15.45 -2.44
CA PRO A 270 32.31 16.20 -2.79
C PRO A 270 31.13 15.91 -1.86
N ARG A 271 31.15 14.81 -1.11
CA ARG A 271 30.09 14.46 -0.15
C ARG A 271 30.08 15.37 1.07
N ARG A 272 31.18 16.05 1.39
CA ARG A 272 31.29 16.92 2.58
C ARG A 272 30.23 18.03 2.59
N GLU A 273 29.97 18.66 1.45
CA GLU A 273 28.96 19.70 1.34
C GLU A 273 27.55 19.17 1.62
N GLY A 274 27.23 17.98 1.08
CA GLY A 274 25.96 17.30 1.36
C GLY A 274 25.79 16.98 2.84
N ILE A 275 26.83 16.43 3.47
CA ILE A 275 26.83 16.09 4.91
C ILE A 275 26.69 17.35 5.78
N ALA A 276 27.39 18.44 5.43
CA ALA A 276 27.27 19.72 6.14
C ALA A 276 25.82 20.24 6.09
N ARG A 277 25.17 20.19 4.92
CA ARG A 277 23.75 20.55 4.79
C ARG A 277 22.83 19.64 5.61
N SER A 278 23.09 18.33 5.64
CA SER A 278 22.33 17.40 6.49
C SER A 278 22.47 17.70 7.98
N ILE A 279 23.65 18.13 8.44
CA ILE A 279 23.86 18.57 9.82
C ILE A 279 23.01 19.81 10.14
N GLU A 280 23.05 20.83 9.28
CA GLU A 280 22.26 22.05 9.48
C GLU A 280 20.75 21.79 9.45
N GLN A 281 20.29 20.89 8.56
CA GLN A 281 18.91 20.43 8.53
C GLN A 281 18.52 19.75 9.85
N ALA A 282 19.34 18.80 10.32
CA ALA A 282 19.06 18.11 11.58
C ALA A 282 19.08 19.03 12.80
N LYS A 283 19.94 20.06 12.83
CA LYS A 283 19.91 21.09 13.88
C LYS A 283 18.62 21.90 13.85
N THR A 284 18.14 22.24 12.66
CA THR A 284 16.86 22.95 12.47
C THR A 284 15.70 22.08 12.94
N ASP A 285 15.66 20.80 12.55
CA ASP A 285 14.61 19.85 12.93
C ASP A 285 14.66 19.51 14.43
N ALA A 286 15.85 19.51 15.03
CA ALA A 286 16.05 19.38 16.47
C ALA A 286 15.67 20.65 17.27
N GLY A 287 15.31 21.75 16.61
CA GLY A 287 15.06 23.04 17.25
C GLY A 287 16.30 23.68 17.89
N GLN A 288 17.50 23.25 17.49
CA GLN A 288 18.78 23.76 18.00
C GLN A 288 19.23 25.06 17.32
N GLN A 289 18.59 25.46 16.22
CA GLN A 289 18.87 26.68 15.48
C GLN A 289 17.70 27.66 15.62
N SER A 290 17.66 28.41 16.72
CA SER A 290 16.72 29.54 16.87
C SER A 290 17.30 30.77 16.19
N SER A 291 16.81 31.08 14.99
CA SER A 291 17.05 32.38 14.36
C SER A 291 16.66 33.51 15.31
N GLN A 292 17.53 34.51 15.50
CA GLN A 292 17.32 35.57 16.48
C GLN A 292 17.48 36.95 15.82
N LEU A 293 16.38 37.66 15.65
CA LEU A 293 16.33 39.03 15.16
C LEU A 293 16.14 39.99 16.33
N THR A 294 17.08 40.90 16.55
CA THR A 294 16.91 42.01 17.49
C THR A 294 16.42 43.24 16.73
N VAL A 295 15.33 43.85 17.19
CA VAL A 295 14.74 45.06 16.61
C VAL A 295 14.77 46.17 17.65
N GLU A 296 15.47 47.25 17.33
CA GLU A 296 15.45 48.47 18.13
C GLU A 296 14.53 49.51 17.50
N VAL A 297 13.55 49.96 18.27
CA VAL A 297 12.50 50.86 17.79
C VAL A 297 12.67 52.23 18.41
N THR A 298 12.70 53.25 17.55
CA THR A 298 12.77 54.67 17.93
C THR A 298 11.54 55.43 17.42
N LEU A 299 11.26 56.59 18.04
CA LEU A 299 10.17 57.49 17.62
C LEU A 299 10.73 58.77 17.03
N SER A 300 10.07 59.28 16.00
CA SER A 300 10.27 60.66 15.58
C SER A 300 9.62 61.66 16.58
N PRO A 301 10.13 62.91 16.68
CA PRO A 301 9.55 63.92 17.58
C PRO A 301 8.08 64.25 17.31
N GLN A 302 7.60 64.04 16.07
CA GLN A 302 6.20 64.23 15.72
C GLN A 302 5.33 63.05 16.19
N ALA A 303 5.82 61.81 16.02
CA ALA A 303 5.17 60.62 16.52
C ALA A 303 5.04 60.65 18.04
N GLU A 304 6.11 61.04 18.74
CA GLU A 304 6.15 61.12 20.20
C GLU A 304 5.02 61.99 20.77
N LYS A 305 4.76 63.15 20.15
CA LYS A 305 3.71 64.09 20.58
C LYS A 305 2.28 63.60 20.29
N MET A 306 2.10 62.69 19.35
CA MET A 306 0.79 62.25 18.85
C MET A 306 0.48 60.79 19.19
N LEU A 307 1.26 60.19 20.09
CA LEU A 307 1.06 58.83 20.57
C LEU A 307 -0.25 58.71 21.35
N PRO A 308 -1.08 57.70 21.05
CA PRO A 308 -2.27 57.40 21.84
C PRO A 308 -1.85 56.86 23.23
N PRO A 309 -2.47 57.33 24.33
CA PRO A 309 -2.28 56.70 25.64
C PRO A 309 -2.81 55.26 25.58
N GLY A 310 -1.94 54.28 25.81
CA GLY A 310 -2.30 52.86 25.76
C GLY A 310 -2.31 52.23 24.36
N GLY A 311 -1.65 52.83 23.36
CA GLY A 311 -1.48 52.22 22.04
C GLY A 311 -0.81 50.85 22.09
N VAL A 312 -1.06 50.00 21.10
CA VAL A 312 -0.44 48.66 20.98
C VAL A 312 0.55 48.66 19.82
N MET A 313 1.78 48.22 20.08
CA MET A 313 2.81 48.09 19.05
C MET A 313 2.81 46.70 18.45
N TYR A 314 2.75 46.64 17.12
CA TYR A 314 2.88 45.43 16.32
C TYR A 314 4.17 45.49 15.53
N ILE A 315 5.03 44.48 15.71
CA ILE A 315 6.23 44.25 14.93
C ILE A 315 5.90 43.11 13.99
N SER A 316 5.98 43.34 12.69
CA SER A 316 5.77 42.34 11.66
C SER A 316 7.01 42.24 10.79
N VAL A 317 7.52 41.02 10.61
CA VAL A 317 8.62 40.73 9.70
C VAL A 317 8.03 40.11 8.44
N THR A 318 8.42 40.59 7.26
CA THR A 318 8.04 40.02 5.95
C THR A 318 9.29 39.68 5.14
N ASP A 319 9.13 39.00 4.00
CA ASP A 319 10.21 38.71 3.04
C ASP A 319 10.46 39.87 2.04
N GLY A 320 9.78 41.01 2.24
CA GLY A 320 9.83 42.17 1.33
C GLY A 320 9.11 42.00 -0.01
N VAL A 321 8.56 40.82 -0.32
CA VAL A 321 7.84 40.53 -1.59
C VAL A 321 6.36 40.32 -1.33
N SER A 322 6.02 39.53 -0.32
CA SER A 322 4.66 39.26 0.11
C SER A 322 4.28 40.11 1.32
N PRO A 323 3.07 40.68 1.36
CA PRO A 323 2.59 41.46 2.50
C PRO A 323 2.25 40.60 3.72
N VAL A 324 2.22 39.27 3.56
CA VAL A 324 1.97 38.35 4.68
C VAL A 324 3.20 38.37 5.60
N PRO A 325 3.03 38.48 6.93
CA PRO A 325 4.15 38.36 7.88
C PRO A 325 4.66 36.93 8.03
N VAL A 326 5.96 36.77 8.27
CA VAL A 326 6.62 35.50 8.66
C VAL A 326 6.68 35.38 10.18
N ALA A 327 6.84 36.50 10.88
CA ALA A 327 6.82 36.58 12.34
C ALA A 327 6.11 37.85 12.79
N VAL A 328 5.34 37.76 13.88
CA VAL A 328 4.62 38.90 14.46
C VAL A 328 4.78 38.92 15.97
N LYS A 329 5.08 40.10 16.52
CA LYS A 329 5.16 40.32 17.96
C LYS A 329 4.30 41.52 18.35
N ARG A 330 3.42 41.32 19.34
CA ARG A 330 2.55 42.36 19.91
C ARG A 330 3.11 42.79 21.25
N VAL A 331 3.33 44.08 21.44
CA VAL A 331 3.92 44.65 22.66
C VAL A 331 3.16 45.92 23.05
N SER A 332 2.93 46.12 24.34
CA SER A 332 2.51 47.44 24.85
C SER A 332 3.75 48.32 25.01
N PRO A 333 3.88 49.42 24.25
CA PRO A 333 5.06 50.27 24.32
C PRO A 333 5.13 50.94 25.71
N GLY A 334 6.28 50.81 26.37
CA GLY A 334 6.55 51.45 27.66
C GLY A 334 7.30 52.75 27.48
N HIS A 335 8.63 52.65 27.29
CA HIS A 335 9.52 53.77 27.03
C HIS A 335 10.30 53.51 25.73
N PHE A 336 10.66 54.58 25.02
CA PHE A 336 11.48 54.51 23.82
C PHE A 336 12.88 55.09 24.10
N PRO A 337 13.95 54.56 23.46
CA PRO A 337 13.96 53.43 22.53
C PRO A 337 13.62 52.10 23.21
N VAL A 338 13.07 51.17 22.44
CA VAL A 338 12.72 49.82 22.92
C VAL A 338 13.39 48.76 22.07
N SER A 339 14.13 47.86 22.71
CA SER A 339 14.78 46.72 22.05
C SER A 339 13.98 45.44 22.27
N LEU A 340 13.70 44.72 21.19
CA LEU A 340 12.86 43.53 21.19
C LEU A 340 13.49 42.44 20.35
N THR A 341 13.52 41.22 20.88
CA THR A 341 13.97 40.05 20.12
C THR A 341 12.79 39.30 19.51
N LEU A 342 12.96 38.83 18.27
CA LEU A 342 12.07 37.91 17.58
C LEU A 342 12.83 36.66 17.18
N ASP A 343 12.16 35.52 17.26
CA ASP A 343 12.67 34.23 16.80
C ASP A 343 11.57 33.41 16.11
N ASP A 344 11.89 32.16 15.76
CA ASP A 344 10.95 31.25 15.11
C ASP A 344 9.69 30.95 15.94
N SER A 345 9.72 31.13 17.27
CA SER A 345 8.52 31.00 18.11
C SER A 345 7.48 32.09 17.84
N ASN A 346 7.88 33.18 17.18
CA ASN A 346 6.99 34.27 16.80
C ASN A 346 6.37 34.09 15.40
N ALA A 347 6.62 32.95 14.75
CA ALA A 347 6.04 32.64 13.44
C ALA A 347 4.54 32.28 13.54
N MET A 348 3.74 32.79 12.61
CA MET A 348 2.29 32.48 12.55
C MET A 348 1.99 31.15 11.83
N LEU A 349 2.90 30.70 10.97
CA LEU A 349 2.76 29.48 10.15
C LEU A 349 4.04 28.64 10.31
N GLN A 350 3.88 27.32 10.48
CA GLN A 350 5.02 26.42 10.70
C GLN A 350 5.97 26.36 9.49
N ASP A 351 5.46 26.55 8.28
CA ASP A 351 6.24 26.46 7.04
C ASP A 351 6.86 27.80 6.61
N ARG A 352 6.60 28.88 7.36
CA ARG A 352 7.06 30.24 7.03
C ARG A 352 7.63 30.93 8.26
N ARG A 353 8.79 30.43 8.70
CA ARG A 353 9.53 30.88 9.89
C ARG A 353 10.56 31.95 9.54
N LEU A 354 11.14 32.58 10.55
CA LEU A 354 12.22 33.55 10.36
C LEU A 354 13.49 32.87 9.82
N SER A 355 13.79 31.67 10.32
CA SER A 355 14.94 30.84 9.89
C SER A 355 14.92 30.43 8.42
N THR A 356 13.76 30.37 7.79
CA THR A 356 13.64 29.95 6.39
C THR A 356 13.70 31.10 5.39
N GLN A 357 13.83 32.34 5.86
CA GLN A 357 13.87 33.52 5.00
C GLN A 357 15.27 33.75 4.40
N LYS A 358 15.32 34.29 3.19
CA LYS A 358 16.58 34.73 2.54
C LYS A 358 16.86 36.22 2.73
N GLN A 359 15.79 36.98 2.92
CA GLN A 359 15.81 38.42 3.16
C GLN A 359 14.60 38.76 4.03
N ILE A 360 14.70 39.85 4.77
CA ILE A 360 13.66 40.30 5.66
C ILE A 360 13.42 41.80 5.53
N GLN A 361 12.20 42.21 5.83
CA GLN A 361 11.82 43.59 6.09
C GLN A 361 11.05 43.65 7.39
N VAL A 362 11.46 44.55 8.28
CA VAL A 362 10.80 44.77 9.56
C VAL A 362 9.90 45.99 9.44
N ARG A 363 8.62 45.82 9.77
CA ARG A 363 7.66 46.91 9.87
C ARG A 363 7.12 46.98 11.29
N VAL A 364 7.16 48.17 11.87
CA VAL A 364 6.66 48.45 13.22
C VAL A 364 5.50 49.43 13.11
N ARG A 365 4.37 49.12 13.76
CA ARG A 365 3.17 49.97 13.77
C ARG A 365 2.65 50.12 15.19
N ILE A 366 2.21 51.32 15.55
CA ILE A 366 1.50 51.60 16.79
C ILE A 366 0.03 51.84 16.46
N ALA A 367 -0.80 50.88 16.87
CA ALA A 367 -2.25 50.91 16.69
C ALA A 367 -2.91 51.77 17.78
N ARG A 368 -3.77 52.71 17.38
CA ARG A 368 -4.48 53.59 18.33
C ARG A 368 -5.55 52.87 19.14
N ASN A 369 -6.28 51.95 18.54
CA ASN A 369 -7.40 51.22 19.15
C ASN A 369 -7.05 49.75 19.46
N GLY A 370 -5.78 49.37 19.35
CA GLY A 370 -5.31 48.01 19.61
C GLY A 370 -5.72 46.97 18.58
N ARG A 371 -6.22 47.36 17.40
CA ARG A 371 -6.55 46.43 16.31
C ARG A 371 -5.30 46.05 15.50
N ALA A 372 -5.26 44.79 15.06
CA ALA A 372 -4.15 44.23 14.30
C ALA A 372 -4.10 44.72 12.83
N ASN A 373 -5.24 45.11 12.26
CA ASN A 373 -5.30 45.66 10.91
C ASN A 373 -4.83 47.12 10.90
N PRO A 374 -4.14 47.59 9.84
CA PRO A 374 -3.76 49.00 9.70
C PRO A 374 -5.00 49.89 9.56
N GLU A 375 -5.05 50.99 10.31
CA GLU A 375 -6.11 52.00 10.21
C GLU A 375 -5.51 53.39 9.91
N PRO A 376 -6.26 54.29 9.24
CA PRO A 376 -5.82 55.66 8.99
C PRO A 376 -5.44 56.37 10.29
N GLY A 377 -4.28 57.04 10.28
CA GLY A 377 -3.72 57.74 11.44
C GLY A 377 -2.91 56.89 12.42
N ASP A 378 -2.71 55.60 12.15
CA ASP A 378 -1.72 54.79 12.86
C ASP A 378 -0.29 55.22 12.51
N TRP A 379 0.59 55.29 13.50
CA TRP A 379 2.01 55.57 13.27
C TRP A 379 2.75 54.29 12.89
N PHE A 380 3.60 54.35 11.88
CA PHE A 380 4.42 53.21 11.46
C PHE A 380 5.82 53.62 10.97
N GLY A 381 6.72 52.65 11.00
CA GLY A 381 8.06 52.70 10.44
C GLY A 381 8.40 51.37 9.77
N ALA A 382 9.27 51.38 8.77
CA ALA A 382 9.74 50.17 8.11
C ALA A 382 11.23 50.25 7.80
N SER A 383 11.94 49.14 7.99
CA SER A 383 13.33 49.00 7.56
C SER A 383 13.43 48.89 6.04
N ALA A 384 14.65 49.04 5.52
CA ALA A 384 14.98 48.52 4.20
C ALA A 384 14.84 46.98 4.18
N ILE A 385 14.68 46.42 2.98
CA ILE A 385 14.79 44.98 2.79
C ILE A 385 16.28 44.63 2.90
N VAL A 386 16.63 43.73 3.80
CA VAL A 386 18.01 43.30 4.05
C VAL A 386 18.14 41.78 3.88
N PRO A 387 19.28 41.27 3.36
CA PRO A 387 19.56 39.85 3.36
C PRO A 387 19.57 39.29 4.79
N TRP A 388 19.00 38.10 5.00
CA TRP A 388 18.91 37.45 6.30
C TRP A 388 19.95 36.34 6.44
N ASP A 389 20.70 36.35 7.54
CA ASP A 389 21.77 35.39 7.84
C ASP A 389 21.49 34.51 9.08
N GLY A 390 20.32 34.67 9.70
CA GLY A 390 19.90 33.96 10.91
C GLY A 390 20.06 34.75 12.22
N HIS A 391 20.93 35.77 12.26
CA HIS A 391 21.17 36.60 13.45
C HIS A 391 21.52 38.04 13.10
N GLN A 392 20.56 38.98 13.20
CA GLN A 392 20.82 40.38 12.90
C GLN A 392 20.16 41.35 13.89
N HIS A 393 20.66 42.58 13.89
CA HIS A 393 20.10 43.72 14.59
C HIS A 393 19.57 44.72 13.55
N ILE A 394 18.32 45.17 13.70
CA ILE A 394 17.66 46.11 12.79
C ILE A 394 17.05 47.28 13.57
N ASP A 395 17.42 48.48 13.17
CA ASP A 395 16.84 49.71 13.70
C ASP A 395 15.61 50.12 12.87
N VAL A 396 14.52 50.48 13.54
CA VAL A 396 13.30 50.99 12.90
C VAL A 396 12.85 52.28 13.59
N ALA A 397 12.85 53.37 12.83
CA ALA A 397 12.28 54.64 13.26
C ALA A 397 10.80 54.75 12.83
N ILE A 398 9.93 55.10 13.77
CA ILE A 398 8.51 55.36 13.52
C ILE A 398 8.35 56.85 13.17
N ASP A 399 8.15 57.13 11.88
CA ASP A 399 8.20 58.48 11.30
C ASP A 399 7.04 58.80 10.35
N LYS A 400 6.18 57.82 10.02
CA LYS A 400 5.08 57.98 9.06
C LYS A 400 3.73 57.68 9.68
N GLN A 401 2.68 58.31 9.16
CA GLN A 401 1.30 57.97 9.47
C GLN A 401 0.68 57.20 8.31
N GLN A 402 -0.13 56.20 8.66
CA GLN A 402 -0.97 55.48 7.71
C GLN A 402 -1.99 56.48 7.12
N PRO A 403 -2.08 56.59 5.78
CA PRO A 403 -2.97 57.54 5.11
C PRO A 403 -4.45 57.25 5.36
#